data_AF-A0A7V6CXL0-F1
#
_entry.id   AF-A0A7V6CXL0-F1
#
_cell.length_a   1.000
_cell.length_b   1.000
_cell.length_c   1.000
_cell.angle_alpha   90.00
_cell.angle_beta   90.00
_cell.angle_gamma   90.00
#
_symmetry.space_group_name_H-M   'P 1'
#
loop_
_entity.id
_entity.type
_entity.pdbx_description
1 polymer ?
#
loop_
_entity_poly.entity_id
_entity_poly.type
_entity_poly.pdbx_seq_one_letter_code
_entity_poly.pdbx_strand_id
1 'polypeptide(L)'
;MRTVAERVLGLMLVGLLVMSTAGLAASQTFINRTGKTVTGIRIEFSRSVTITRHDSAFPDQSPSGRSDEFTFSGRDLRNLGRFSISWMPSSAKATDYEWVEKAQPAPKTPTTTTQQEEFKLPDPNTPPIL
;
A
#
# COMPACT_ATOMS: atom_id res chain seq x y z
N MET A 1 18.08 -42.55 38.70
CA MET A 1 17.54 -43.06 37.42
C MET A 1 16.58 -42.01 36.88
N ARG A 2 17.08 -40.99 36.16
CA ARG A 2 16.21 -40.08 35.40
C ARG A 2 15.68 -40.87 34.23
N THR A 3 14.42 -41.27 34.35
CA THR A 3 13.78 -42.30 33.53
C THR A 3 13.67 -41.81 32.10
N VAL A 4 13.79 -42.74 31.15
CA VAL A 4 13.66 -42.53 29.70
C VAL A 4 12.46 -41.65 29.33
N ALA A 5 11.40 -41.68 30.15
CA ALA A 5 10.23 -40.82 30.06
C ALA A 5 10.53 -39.31 30.11
N GLU A 6 11.44 -38.82 30.97
CA GLU A 6 11.78 -37.38 31.03
C GLU A 6 12.50 -36.91 29.76
N ARG A 7 13.33 -37.78 29.17
CA ARG A 7 14.05 -37.47 27.92
C ARG A 7 13.11 -37.45 26.72
N VAL A 8 12.14 -38.37 26.67
CA VAL A 8 11.12 -38.40 25.61
C VAL A 8 10.18 -37.20 25.72
N LEU A 9 9.79 -36.83 26.94
CA LEU A 9 8.95 -35.65 27.17
C LEU A 9 9.69 -34.35 26.79
N GLY A 10 10.96 -34.23 27.15
CA GLY A 10 11.80 -33.11 26.75
C GLY A 10 11.95 -32.99 25.23
N LEU A 11 12.15 -34.09 24.52
CA LEU A 11 12.24 -34.11 23.06
C LEU A 11 10.90 -33.79 22.38
N MET A 12 9.77 -34.27 22.93
CA MET A 12 8.43 -33.92 22.45
C MET A 12 8.13 -32.43 22.64
N LEU A 13 8.52 -31.84 23.78
CA LEU A 13 8.32 -30.42 24.05
C LEU A 13 9.12 -29.54 23.08
N VAL A 14 10.38 -29.91 22.81
CA VAL A 14 11.23 -29.23 21.81
C VAL A 14 10.67 -29.40 20.40
N GLY A 15 10.20 -30.60 20.04
CA GLY A 15 9.56 -30.85 18.75
C GLY A 15 8.30 -30.00 18.53
N LEU A 16 7.46 -29.86 19.55
CA LEU A 16 6.26 -29.01 19.51
C LEU A 16 6.62 -27.53 19.40
N LEU A 17 7.66 -27.06 20.09
CA LEU A 17 8.11 -25.67 20.04
C LEU A 17 8.65 -25.28 18.66
N VAL A 18 9.36 -26.20 17.99
CA VAL A 18 9.93 -25.97 16.65
C VAL A 18 8.83 -25.88 15.58
N MET A 19 7.72 -26.59 15.74
CA MET A 19 6.58 -26.50 14.81
C MET A 19 5.70 -25.25 15.00
N SER A 20 5.88 -24.48 16.08
CA SER A 20 4.92 -23.43 16.49
C SER A 20 5.14 -22.03 15.89
N THR A 21 6.09 -21.85 14.97
CA THR A 21 6.38 -20.53 14.36
C THR A 21 5.58 -20.25 13.09
N ALA A 22 4.97 -21.27 12.49
CA ALA A 22 4.11 -21.15 11.31
C ALA A 22 2.69 -20.72 11.72
N GLY A 23 2.50 -19.45 12.05
CA GLY A 23 1.14 -18.95 12.32
C GLY A 23 1.02 -17.63 13.06
N LEU A 24 2.12 -17.07 13.55
CA LEU A 24 2.05 -15.76 14.20
C LEU A 24 1.96 -14.66 13.14
N ALA A 25 1.09 -13.67 13.37
CA ALA A 25 1.07 -12.44 12.60
C ALA A 25 2.19 -11.51 13.09
N ALA A 26 2.87 -10.83 12.17
CA ALA A 26 3.74 -9.72 12.50
C ALA A 26 2.96 -8.41 12.44
N SER A 27 3.48 -7.35 13.06
CA SER A 27 2.89 -6.02 12.99
C SER A 27 3.97 -4.94 13.00
N GLN A 28 3.70 -3.83 12.31
CA GLN A 28 4.61 -2.69 12.27
C GLN A 28 3.82 -1.39 12.13
N THR A 29 4.34 -0.33 12.76
CA THR A 29 3.80 1.03 12.68
C THR A 29 4.77 1.92 11.92
N PHE A 30 4.25 2.60 10.90
CA PHE A 30 4.91 3.61 10.09
C PHE A 30 4.49 5.00 10.57
N ILE A 31 5.44 5.93 10.63
CA ILE A 31 5.19 7.32 11.04
C ILE A 31 5.48 8.23 9.86
N ASN A 32 4.49 9.01 9.43
CA ASN A 32 4.69 10.00 8.39
C ASN A 32 5.62 11.10 8.93
N ARG A 33 6.85 11.16 8.40
CA ARG A 33 7.85 12.19 8.74
C ARG A 33 8.24 13.04 7.53
N THR A 34 7.42 13.04 6.48
CA THR A 34 7.71 13.80 5.24
C THR A 34 7.59 15.31 5.43
N GLY A 35 7.02 15.78 6.55
CA GLY A 35 6.69 17.19 6.75
C GLY A 35 5.40 17.63 6.06
N LYS A 36 4.75 16.74 5.29
CA LYS A 36 3.54 17.03 4.51
C LYS A 36 2.38 16.10 4.86
N THR A 37 1.20 16.43 4.37
CA THR A 37 0.05 15.51 4.36
C THR A 37 0.19 14.52 3.22
N VAL A 38 0.01 13.23 3.52
CA VAL A 38 0.12 12.12 2.56
C VAL A 38 -1.24 11.44 2.40
N THR A 39 -1.50 10.85 1.24
CA THR A 39 -2.76 10.18 0.89
C THR A 39 -2.67 8.66 0.90
N GLY A 40 -1.47 8.12 1.14
CA GLY A 40 -1.25 6.69 1.19
C GLY A 40 0.17 6.31 1.53
N ILE A 41 0.42 5.00 1.54
CA ILE A 41 1.73 4.39 1.72
C ILE A 41 1.82 3.11 0.88
N ARG A 42 2.93 2.96 0.14
CA ARG A 42 3.32 1.72 -0.53
C ARG A 42 4.34 0.99 0.33
N ILE A 43 4.17 -0.31 0.51
CA ILE A 43 5.01 -1.14 1.39
C ILE A 43 5.40 -2.40 0.62
N GLU A 44 6.70 -2.68 0.60
CA GLU A 44 7.28 -3.89 0.04
C GLU A 44 7.70 -4.86 1.14
N PHE A 45 7.54 -6.15 0.90
CA PHE A 45 7.89 -7.22 1.81
C PHE A 45 8.94 -8.15 1.22
N SER A 46 9.75 -8.75 2.08
CA SER A 46 10.78 -9.73 1.70
C SER A 46 10.25 -11.01 1.01
N ARG A 47 8.93 -11.22 1.03
CA ARG A 47 8.19 -12.35 0.42
C ARG A 47 6.69 -12.06 0.48
N SER A 48 5.89 -12.80 -0.27
CA SER A 48 4.43 -12.57 -0.31
C SER A 48 3.75 -12.87 1.04
N VAL A 49 3.00 -11.89 1.53
CA VAL A 49 2.21 -11.89 2.75
C VAL A 49 0.73 -11.65 2.47
N THR A 50 -0.12 -11.95 3.44
CA THR A 50 -1.52 -11.51 3.49
C THR A 50 -1.64 -10.50 4.62
N ILE A 51 -2.18 -9.31 4.30
CA ILE A 51 -2.53 -8.31 5.32
C ILE A 51 -3.73 -8.82 6.10
N THR A 52 -3.59 -8.89 7.43
CA THR A 52 -4.64 -9.37 8.33
C THR A 52 -5.37 -8.22 9.02
N ARG A 53 -4.71 -7.07 9.18
CA ARG A 53 -5.28 -5.84 9.73
C ARG A 53 -4.49 -4.63 9.25
N HIS A 54 -5.17 -3.51 9.06
CA HIS A 54 -4.54 -2.21 8.89
C HIS A 54 -5.37 -1.13 9.58
N ASP A 55 -4.73 -0.01 9.89
CA ASP A 55 -5.41 1.13 10.51
C ASP A 55 -6.40 1.78 9.52
N SER A 56 -7.48 2.35 10.05
CA SER A 56 -8.48 3.01 9.22
C SER A 56 -7.95 4.26 8.53
N ALA A 57 -6.80 4.81 8.95
CA ALA A 57 -6.20 5.99 8.34
C ALA A 57 -6.10 5.85 6.81
N PHE A 58 -5.84 4.64 6.33
CA PHE A 58 -5.98 4.28 4.92
C PHE A 58 -6.92 3.07 4.83
N PRO A 59 -8.21 3.28 4.52
CA PRO A 59 -9.19 2.20 4.45
C PRO A 59 -9.05 1.34 3.20
N ASP A 60 -8.44 1.86 2.14
CA ASP A 60 -8.32 1.18 0.86
C ASP A 60 -6.99 0.44 0.80
N GLN A 61 -7.01 -0.83 0.37
CA GLN A 61 -5.83 -1.66 0.19
C GLN A 61 -5.81 -2.23 -1.24
N SER A 62 -4.65 -2.17 -1.90
CA SER A 62 -4.43 -2.81 -3.20
C SER A 62 -3.02 -3.40 -3.30
N PRO A 63 -2.84 -4.63 -3.80
CA PRO A 63 -3.88 -5.60 -4.15
C PRO A 63 -4.57 -6.17 -2.89
N SER A 64 -5.69 -6.86 -3.09
CA SER A 64 -6.29 -7.69 -2.06
C SER A 64 -5.67 -9.10 -2.08
N GLY A 65 -5.69 -9.79 -0.94
CA GLY A 65 -5.15 -11.14 -0.83
C GLY A 65 -3.65 -11.19 -0.55
N ARG A 66 -2.96 -12.14 -1.19
CA ARG A 66 -1.54 -12.42 -0.95
C ARG A 66 -0.65 -11.71 -1.98
N SER A 67 0.28 -10.90 -1.52
CA SER A 67 1.20 -10.12 -2.37
C SER A 67 2.49 -9.82 -1.61
N ASP A 68 3.58 -9.52 -2.29
CA ASP A 68 4.82 -8.97 -1.73
C ASP A 68 4.84 -7.44 -1.69
N GLU A 69 3.93 -6.79 -2.40
CA GLU A 69 3.75 -5.34 -2.40
C GLU A 69 2.29 -4.98 -2.12
N PHE A 70 2.08 -3.94 -1.30
CA PHE A 70 0.76 -3.37 -1.02
C PHE A 70 0.81 -1.85 -1.00
N THR A 71 -0.23 -1.22 -1.53
CA THR A 71 -0.54 0.20 -1.40
C THR A 71 -1.78 0.36 -0.54
N PHE A 72 -1.69 1.23 0.45
CA PHE A 72 -2.82 1.64 1.30
C PHE A 72 -3.13 3.11 1.03
N SER A 73 -4.39 3.45 0.81
CA SER A 73 -4.83 4.82 0.51
C SER A 73 -6.25 5.11 1.03
N GLY A 74 -6.79 6.28 0.67
CA GLY A 74 -8.22 6.61 0.83
C GLY A 74 -8.51 7.83 1.70
N ARG A 75 -7.62 8.18 2.63
CA ARG A 75 -7.75 9.41 3.44
C ARG A 75 -6.42 10.14 3.57
N ASP A 76 -6.49 11.37 4.08
CA ASP A 76 -5.33 12.21 4.35
C ASP A 76 -4.72 11.87 5.72
N LEU A 77 -3.40 11.61 5.75
CA LEU A 77 -2.63 11.42 6.97
C LEU A 77 -1.67 12.61 7.15
N ARG A 78 -1.91 13.42 8.19
CA ARG A 78 -1.06 14.57 8.54
C ARG A 78 0.38 14.16 8.91
N ASN A 79 1.29 15.12 8.89
CA ASN A 79 2.65 14.94 9.40
C ASN A 79 2.62 14.40 10.85
N LEU A 80 3.54 13.49 11.17
CA LEU A 80 3.62 12.71 12.40
C LEU A 80 2.44 11.76 12.66
N GLY A 81 1.52 11.62 11.71
CA GLY A 81 0.47 10.61 11.73
C GLY A 81 1.07 9.20 11.70
N ARG A 82 0.37 8.26 12.35
CA ARG A 82 0.78 6.85 12.45
C ARG A 82 -0.13 5.98 11.60
N PHE A 83 0.45 4.98 10.97
CA PHE A 83 -0.25 3.95 10.24
C PHE A 83 0.34 2.58 10.58
N SER A 84 -0.48 1.69 11.12
CA SER A 84 -0.08 0.37 11.56
C SER A 84 -0.74 -0.71 10.73
N ILE A 85 0.02 -1.75 10.43
CA ILE A 85 -0.46 -2.94 9.73
C ILE A 85 -0.02 -4.20 10.44
N SER A 86 -0.77 -5.26 10.21
CA SER A 86 -0.46 -6.63 10.63
C SER A 86 -0.55 -7.56 9.42
N TRP A 87 0.35 -8.54 9.35
CA TRP A 87 0.42 -9.46 8.21
C TRP A 87 0.85 -10.87 8.62
N MET A 88 0.61 -11.82 7.72
CA MET A 88 1.08 -13.21 7.82
C MET A 88 1.78 -13.65 6.54
N PRO A 89 2.84 -14.48 6.61
CA PRO A 89 3.45 -15.01 7.83
C PRO A 89 4.38 -13.97 8.53
N SER A 90 4.56 -14.09 9.85
CA SER A 90 5.49 -13.25 10.61
C SER A 90 6.97 -13.39 10.23
N SER A 91 7.34 -14.46 9.51
CA SER A 91 8.69 -14.62 8.98
C SER A 91 9.03 -13.62 7.86
N ALA A 92 8.02 -12.99 7.25
CA ALA A 92 8.20 -11.91 6.29
C ALA A 92 8.43 -10.57 6.99
N LYS A 93 9.31 -9.74 6.42
CA LYS A 93 9.63 -8.39 6.92
C LYS A 93 9.23 -7.35 5.88
N ALA A 94 8.76 -6.18 6.32
CA ALA A 94 8.71 -5.02 5.44
C ALA A 94 10.15 -4.60 5.11
N THR A 95 10.49 -4.57 3.83
CA THR A 95 11.84 -4.27 3.34
C THR A 95 11.99 -2.83 2.92
N ASP A 96 10.93 -2.24 2.38
CA ASP A 96 10.90 -0.83 2.00
C ASP A 96 9.47 -0.26 2.15
N TYR A 97 9.38 1.06 2.21
CA TYR A 97 8.10 1.77 2.15
C TYR A 97 8.26 3.19 1.62
N GLU A 98 7.22 3.66 0.92
CA GLU A 98 7.15 5.00 0.36
C GLU A 98 5.83 5.67 0.71
N TRP A 99 5.88 6.92 1.17
CA TRP A 99 4.68 7.71 1.40
C TRP A 99 4.18 8.33 0.10
N VAL A 100 2.90 8.16 -0.19
CA VAL A 100 2.26 8.79 -1.35
C VAL A 100 1.79 10.18 -0.96
N GLU A 101 2.48 11.21 -1.43
CA GLU A 101 2.06 12.59 -1.21
C GLU A 101 0.75 12.88 -1.96
N LYS A 102 -0.08 13.76 -1.38
CA LYS A 102 -1.23 14.30 -2.09
C LYS A 102 -0.69 15.06 -3.31
N ALA A 103 -0.96 14.56 -4.51
CA ALA A 103 -0.72 15.34 -5.72
C ALA A 103 -1.43 16.68 -5.52
N GLN A 104 -0.66 17.76 -5.41
CA GLN A 104 -1.23 19.09 -5.53
C GLN A 104 -1.93 19.08 -6.88
N PRO A 105 -3.26 19.34 -6.95
CA PRO A 105 -3.89 19.46 -8.25
C PRO A 105 -3.05 20.47 -9.02
N ALA A 106 -2.49 20.03 -10.15
CA ALA A 106 -1.94 20.96 -11.11
C ALA A 106 -2.97 22.09 -11.23
N PRO A 107 -2.55 23.38 -11.30
CA PRO A 107 -3.47 24.42 -11.71
C PRO A 107 -4.24 23.83 -12.88
N LYS A 108 -5.57 23.82 -12.80
CA LYS A 108 -6.39 23.41 -13.94
C LYS A 108 -5.91 24.29 -15.07
N THR A 109 -4.99 23.79 -15.91
CA THR A 109 -4.78 24.36 -17.23
C THR A 109 -6.19 24.38 -17.78
N PRO A 110 -6.74 25.53 -18.17
CA PRO A 110 -8.05 25.54 -18.77
C PRO A 110 -7.98 24.47 -19.86
N THR A 111 -8.82 23.45 -19.73
CA THR A 111 -9.12 22.58 -20.84
C THR A 111 -9.58 23.55 -21.91
N THR A 112 -8.68 23.89 -22.83
CA THR A 112 -9.08 24.41 -24.13
C THR A 112 -9.91 23.28 -24.68
N THR A 113 -11.21 23.35 -24.43
CA THR A 113 -12.20 22.69 -25.26
C THR A 113 -11.84 23.17 -26.65
N THR A 114 -11.11 22.34 -27.37
CA THR A 114 -11.05 22.35 -28.81
C THR A 114 -12.51 22.23 -29.22
N GLN A 115 -13.16 23.38 -29.37
CA GLN A 115 -14.34 23.47 -30.19
C GLN A 115 -13.89 22.86 -31.50
N GLN A 116 -14.56 21.77 -31.88
CA GLN A 116 -14.69 21.42 -33.28
C GLN A 116 -15.42 22.59 -33.93
N GLU A 117 -14.71 23.70 -34.16
CA GLU A 117 -14.97 24.54 -35.30
C GLU A 117 -14.43 23.73 -36.47
N GLU A 118 -15.33 22.91 -37.00
CA GLU A 118 -15.38 22.48 -38.37
C GLU A 118 -14.48 23.38 -39.23
N PHE A 119 -13.34 22.84 -39.65
CA PHE A 119 -12.47 23.48 -40.63
C PHE A 119 -13.24 23.46 -41.97
N LYS A 120 -14.27 24.31 -42.08
CA LYS A 120 -14.93 24.59 -43.34
C LYS A 120 -13.92 25.34 -44.18
N LEU A 121 -13.33 24.61 -45.11
CA LEU A 121 -12.62 25.17 -46.25
C LEU A 121 -13.53 26.27 -46.85
N PRO A 122 -13.09 27.53 -46.96
CA PRO A 122 -13.90 28.57 -47.57
C PRO A 122 -14.18 28.19 -49.03
N ASP A 123 -15.44 28.28 -49.45
CA ASP A 123 -15.84 28.05 -50.84
C ASP A 123 -15.13 29.10 -51.72
N PRO A 124 -14.35 28.67 -52.74
CA PRO A 124 -13.56 29.57 -53.58
C PRO A 124 -14.41 30.54 -54.43
N ASN A 125 -15.74 30.48 -54.38
CA ASN A 125 -16.62 31.33 -55.18
C ASN A 125 -17.36 32.41 -54.38
N THR A 126 -16.93 32.76 -53.17
CA THR A 126 -17.57 33.86 -52.43
C THR A 126 -17.04 35.21 -52.95
N PRO A 127 -17.87 36.07 -53.59
CA PRO A 127 -17.41 37.38 -54.05
C PRO A 127 -17.09 38.31 -52.87
N PRO A 128 -16.13 39.24 -53.01
CA PRO A 128 -15.78 40.16 -51.94
C PRO A 128 -16.94 41.11 -51.66
N ILE A 129 -17.28 41.24 -50.38
CA ILE A 129 -18.24 42.24 -49.91
C ILE A 129 -17.53 43.61 -50.01
N LEU A 130 -18.09 44.52 -50.82
CA LEU A 130 -17.67 45.92 -50.96
C LEU A 130 -18.11 46.76 -49.76
#